data_AF-A0A956JZK5-F1
#
_entry.id   AF-A0A956JZK5-F1
#
_cell.length_a   1.000
_cell.length_b   1.000
_cell.length_c   1.000
_cell.angle_alpha   90.00
_cell.angle_beta   90.00
_cell.angle_gamma   90.00
#
_symmetry.space_group_name_H-M   'P 1'
#
loop_
_entity.id
_entity.type
_entity.pdbx_description
1 polymer ?
#
loop_
_entity_poly.entity_id
_entity_poly.type
_entity_poly.pdbx_seq_one_letter_code
_entity_poly.pdbx_strand_id
1 'polypeptide(L)'
;MKTLTEFSSIVIRRAAEARAARAAEGLEAEALVAAVAGDLGVNEERVARLLEAIEVVGDGLDRVRLVRVFQGEQAPLGAVTKGEFHYVIDRVATGGGKRRDDRRGGGDRGGDRGGGGGGRGPGGPGR
;
A
#
# COMPACT_ATOMS: atom_id res chain seq x y z
N MET A 1 23.28 4.48 9.14
CA MET A 1 22.30 3.70 9.92
C MET A 1 22.32 2.26 9.43
N LYS A 2 22.40 1.27 10.31
CA LYS A 2 22.55 -0.14 9.94
C LYS A 2 21.19 -0.84 10.00
N THR A 3 20.87 -1.65 8.99
CA THR A 3 19.71 -2.54 9.03
C THR A 3 19.97 -3.64 10.07
N LEU A 4 19.07 -3.79 11.02
CA LEU A 4 19.12 -4.84 12.03
C LEU A 4 18.63 -6.16 11.44
N THR A 5 17.44 -6.14 10.82
CA THR A 5 16.85 -7.32 10.19
C THR A 5 15.85 -6.94 9.11
N GLU A 6 15.54 -7.90 8.25
CA GLU A 6 14.60 -7.73 7.15
C GLU A 6 13.60 -8.91 7.14
N PHE A 7 12.35 -8.58 6.84
CA PHE A 7 11.26 -9.53 6.77
C PHE A 7 10.62 -9.49 5.39
N SER A 8 10.71 -10.60 4.66
CA SER A 8 10.04 -10.76 3.37
C SER A 8 8.53 -10.92 3.56
N SER A 9 7.76 -10.63 2.51
CA SER A 9 6.31 -10.81 2.50
C SER A 9 5.86 -12.21 2.93
N ILE A 10 6.60 -13.25 2.53
CA ILE A 10 6.31 -14.66 2.89
C ILE A 10 6.44 -14.86 4.40
N VAL A 11 7.51 -14.36 5.01
CA VAL A 11 7.77 -14.50 6.45
C VAL A 11 6.73 -13.72 7.25
N ILE A 12 6.39 -12.51 6.81
CA ILE A 12 5.36 -11.67 7.46
C ILE A 12 4.00 -12.37 7.45
N ARG A 13 3.58 -12.93 6.31
CA ARG A 13 2.28 -13.62 6.20
C ARG A 13 2.23 -14.88 7.06
N ARG A 14 3.26 -15.73 6.99
CA ARG A 14 3.34 -16.94 7.83
C ARG A 14 3.31 -16.61 9.32
N ALA A 15 4.02 -15.57 9.73
CA ALA A 15 4.01 -15.13 11.12
C ALA A 15 2.67 -14.53 11.54
N ALA A 16 1.96 -13.83 10.65
CA ALA A 16 0.62 -13.34 10.93
C ALA A 16 -0.39 -14.49 11.10
N GLU A 17 -0.30 -15.52 10.26
CA GLU A 17 -1.09 -16.75 10.37
C GLU A 17 -0.79 -17.50 11.68
N ALA A 18 0.48 -17.71 12.00
CA ALA A 18 0.91 -18.35 13.25
C ALA A 18 0.45 -17.54 14.47
N ARG A 19 0.64 -16.22 14.46
CA ARG A 19 0.16 -15.31 15.51
C ARG A 19 -1.35 -15.43 15.70
N ALA A 20 -2.13 -15.45 14.62
CA ALA A 20 -3.58 -15.57 14.70
C ALA A 20 -4.02 -16.93 15.27
N ALA A 21 -3.38 -18.03 14.84
CA ALA A 21 -3.66 -19.37 15.36
C ALA A 21 -3.35 -19.46 16.87
N ARG A 22 -2.18 -18.99 17.30
CA ARG A 22 -1.75 -19.03 18.70
C ARG A 22 -2.52 -18.06 19.59
N ALA A 23 -2.90 -16.89 19.09
CA ALA A 23 -3.77 -15.97 19.82
C ALA A 23 -5.18 -16.55 20.02
N ALA A 24 -5.69 -17.33 19.06
CA ALA A 24 -6.97 -18.03 19.21
C ALA A 24 -6.93 -19.14 20.28
N GLU A 25 -5.75 -19.65 20.62
CA GLU A 25 -5.52 -20.56 21.75
C GLU A 25 -5.47 -19.83 23.10
N GLY A 26 -5.62 -18.49 23.12
CA GLY A 26 -5.57 -17.67 24.33
C GLY A 26 -4.16 -17.37 24.83
N LEU A 27 -3.13 -17.59 24.00
CA LEU A 27 -1.75 -17.24 24.34
C LEU A 27 -1.55 -15.73 24.20
N GLU A 28 -1.02 -15.12 25.26
CA GLU A 28 -0.78 -13.68 25.33
C GLU A 28 0.72 -13.34 25.32
N ALA A 29 1.03 -12.15 24.80
CA ALA A 29 2.35 -11.50 24.85
C ALA A 29 3.57 -12.44 24.70
N GLU A 30 4.29 -12.74 25.79
CA GLU A 30 5.52 -13.54 25.76
C GLU A 30 5.27 -15.00 25.35
N ALA A 31 4.16 -15.60 25.80
CA ALA A 31 3.81 -16.97 25.42
C ALA A 31 3.49 -17.06 23.92
N LEU A 32 2.89 -16.02 23.36
CA LEU A 32 2.64 -15.90 21.92
C LEU A 32 3.96 -15.80 21.14
N VAL A 33 4.92 -15.00 21.62
CA VAL A 33 6.25 -14.87 21.01
C VAL A 33 6.97 -16.21 20.98
N ALA A 34 7.02 -16.92 22.12
CA ALA A 34 7.69 -18.22 22.22
C ALA A 34 7.03 -19.29 21.33
N ALA A 35 5.69 -19.34 21.28
CA ALA A 35 4.97 -20.28 20.42
C ALA A 35 5.24 -20.02 18.93
N VAL A 36 5.16 -18.76 18.49
CA VAL A 36 5.43 -18.39 17.10
C VAL A 36 6.92 -18.59 16.75
N ALA A 37 7.83 -18.37 17.69
CA ALA A 37 9.25 -18.68 17.52
C ALA A 37 9.50 -20.17 17.28
N GLY A 38 8.84 -21.04 18.05
CA GLY A 38 8.85 -22.48 17.86
C GLY A 38 8.31 -22.90 16.49
N ASP A 39 7.16 -22.34 16.07
CA ASP A 39 6.53 -22.66 14.79
C ASP A 39 7.38 -22.25 13.58
N LEU A 40 8.06 -21.11 13.67
CA LEU A 40 8.89 -20.57 12.58
C LEU A 40 10.35 -21.04 12.63
N GLY A 41 10.79 -21.66 13.73
CA GLY A 41 12.17 -22.08 13.93
C GLY A 41 13.16 -20.90 13.99
N VAL A 42 12.76 -19.77 14.56
CA VAL A 42 13.59 -18.56 14.68
C VAL A 42 13.63 -18.07 16.13
N ASN A 43 14.63 -17.26 16.47
CA ASN A 43 14.77 -16.69 17.82
C ASN A 43 13.58 -15.77 18.17
N GLU A 44 13.13 -15.84 19.43
CA GLU A 44 12.10 -14.99 20.04
C GLU A 44 12.33 -13.49 19.85
N GLU A 45 13.56 -12.98 19.95
CA GLU A 45 13.86 -11.57 19.69
C GLU A 45 13.50 -11.16 18.25
N ARG A 46 13.76 -12.06 17.30
CA ARG A 46 13.41 -11.85 15.90
C ARG A 46 11.89 -11.90 15.71
N VAL A 47 11.20 -12.80 16.42
CA VAL A 47 9.74 -12.85 16.40
C VAL A 47 9.13 -11.60 17.01
N ALA A 48 9.65 -11.09 18.13
CA ALA A 48 9.16 -9.86 18.74
C ALA A 48 9.18 -8.70 17.74
N ARG A 49 10.29 -8.51 17.01
CA ARG A 49 10.39 -7.50 15.93
C ARG A 49 9.45 -7.80 14.75
N LEU A 50 9.19 -9.07 14.45
CA LEU A 50 8.28 -9.49 13.38
C LEU A 50 6.82 -9.23 13.73
N LEU A 51 6.40 -9.50 14.97
CA LEU A 51 5.05 -9.21 15.46
C LEU A 51 4.82 -7.70 15.51
N GLU A 52 5.80 -6.92 15.99
CA GLU A 52 5.76 -5.46 15.91
C GLU A 52 5.64 -4.96 14.46
N ALA A 53 6.37 -5.57 13.52
CA ALA A 53 6.28 -5.24 12.11
C ALA A 53 4.90 -5.54 11.51
N ILE A 54 4.25 -6.66 11.90
CA ILE A 54 2.89 -6.99 11.48
C ILE A 54 1.91 -5.91 11.96
N GLU A 55 2.03 -5.49 13.22
CA GLU A 55 1.20 -4.40 13.77
C GLU A 55 1.43 -3.06 13.06
N VAL A 56 2.68 -2.75 12.71
CA VAL A 56 3.02 -1.53 11.95
C VAL A 56 2.45 -1.57 10.53
N VAL A 57 2.41 -2.74 9.90
CA VAL A 57 1.85 -2.93 8.55
C VAL A 57 0.32 -2.86 8.57
N GLY A 58 -0.32 -3.41 9.59
CA GLY A 58 -1.78 -3.48 9.72
C GLY A 58 -2.42 -4.31 8.60
N ASP A 59 -3.57 -3.87 8.09
CA ASP A 59 -4.38 -4.60 7.10
C ASP A 59 -3.73 -4.69 5.70
N GLY A 60 -2.56 -4.08 5.52
CA GLY A 60 -1.87 -3.97 4.24
C GLY A 60 -0.90 -5.10 3.91
N LEU A 61 -0.91 -6.23 4.63
CA LEU A 61 0.10 -7.31 4.50
C LEU A 61 0.24 -7.83 3.06
N ASP A 62 -0.84 -7.82 2.29
CA ASP A 62 -0.80 -8.29 0.90
C ASP A 62 -0.02 -7.37 -0.04
N ARG A 63 0.09 -6.09 0.31
CA ARG A 63 0.78 -5.06 -0.48
C ARG A 63 2.22 -4.85 -0.02
N VAL A 64 2.70 -5.62 0.96
CA VAL A 64 4.07 -5.52 1.44
C VAL A 64 4.98 -6.44 0.63
N ARG A 65 6.09 -5.88 0.15
CA ARG A 65 7.19 -6.62 -0.47
C ARG A 65 8.23 -7.00 0.58
N LEU A 66 8.63 -6.04 1.40
CA LEU A 66 9.70 -6.16 2.38
C LEU A 66 9.46 -5.19 3.54
N VAL A 67 9.75 -5.60 4.77
CA VAL A 67 9.90 -4.68 5.90
C VAL A 67 11.35 -4.69 6.35
N ARG A 68 11.94 -3.51 6.45
CA ARG A 68 13.31 -3.31 6.94
C ARG A 68 13.28 -2.69 8.32
N VAL A 69 13.97 -3.32 9.26
CA VAL A 69 14.06 -2.86 10.65
C VAL A 69 15.43 -2.26 10.87
N PHE A 70 15.46 -1.05 11.41
CA PHE A 70 16.66 -0.33 11.79
C PHE A 70 16.65 -0.09 13.30
N GLN A 71 17.83 0.02 13.87
CA GLN A 71 18.02 0.46 15.25
C GLN A 71 18.93 1.69 15.24
N GLY A 72 18.58 2.71 16.03
CA GLY A 72 19.35 3.94 16.14
C GLY A 72 18.50 5.15 16.54
N GLU A 73 19.14 6.32 16.60
CA GLU A 73 18.46 7.56 17.02
C GLU A 73 17.67 8.25 15.90
N GLN A 74 18.17 8.16 14.66
CA GLN A 74 17.49 8.74 13.51
C GLN A 74 16.60 7.69 12.84
N ALA A 75 15.38 8.06 12.50
CA ALA A 75 14.48 7.24 11.69
C ALA A 75 14.74 7.49 10.19
N PRO A 76 14.81 6.45 9.34
CA PRO A 76 14.78 6.64 7.89
C PRO A 76 13.47 7.28 7.42
N LEU A 77 13.49 7.90 6.23
CA LEU A 77 12.29 8.51 5.65
C LEU A 77 11.18 7.47 5.47
N GLY A 78 9.97 7.80 5.94
CA GLY A 78 8.81 6.93 5.85
C GLY A 78 8.84 5.72 6.79
N ALA A 79 9.77 5.70 7.76
CA ALA A 79 9.78 4.68 8.80
C ALA A 79 8.73 4.98 9.87
N VAL A 80 8.16 3.93 10.45
CA VAL A 80 7.36 3.99 11.66
C VAL A 80 8.27 3.64 12.85
N THR A 81 8.29 4.49 13.88
CA THR A 81 9.11 4.26 15.07
C THR A 81 8.30 3.56 16.16
N LYS A 82 8.85 2.48 16.72
CA LYS A 82 8.35 1.82 17.93
C LYS A 82 9.54 1.59 18.88
N GLY A 83 9.52 2.25 20.02
CA GLY A 83 10.64 2.24 20.96
C GLY A 83 11.93 2.70 20.27
N GLU A 84 12.95 1.86 20.29
CA GLU A 84 14.28 2.11 19.70
C GLU A 84 14.41 1.65 18.23
N PHE A 85 13.33 1.10 17.66
CA PHE A 85 13.35 0.50 16.33
C PHE A 85 12.56 1.34 15.31
N HIS A 86 13.07 1.37 14.09
CA HIS A 86 12.43 2.04 12.96
C HIS A 86 12.09 1.04 11.86
N TYR A 87 10.83 1.01 11.45
CA TYR A 87 10.26 0.06 10.50
C TYR A 87 9.95 0.74 9.17
N VAL A 88 10.70 0.41 8.12
CA VAL A 88 10.44 0.90 6.77
C VAL A 88 9.68 -0.16 5.99
N ILE A 89 8.47 0.19 5.53
CA ILE A 89 7.60 -0.71 4.77
C ILE A 89 7.79 -0.45 3.27
N ASP A 90 8.38 -1.42 2.58
CA ASP A 90 8.48 -1.43 1.12
C ASP A 90 7.22 -2.09 0.55
N ARG A 91 6.34 -1.28 -0.05
CA ARG A 91 5.10 -1.76 -0.65
C ARG A 91 5.29 -2.01 -2.14
N VAL A 92 4.66 -3.07 -2.66
CA VAL A 92 4.57 -3.26 -4.11
C VAL A 92 3.84 -2.05 -4.72
N ALA A 93 4.39 -1.51 -5.81
CA ALA A 93 3.73 -0.44 -6.55
C ALA A 93 2.37 -0.96 -7.04
N THR A 94 1.28 -0.46 -6.45
CA THR A 94 -0.04 -0.65 -7.03
C THR A 94 -0.07 0.14 -8.33
N GLY A 95 -0.03 -0.56 -9.46
CA GLY A 95 -0.12 0.05 -10.78
C GLY A 95 -1.31 1.01 -10.83
N GLY A 96 -1.00 2.30 -11.02
CA GLY A 96 -1.90 3.38 -11.43
C GLY A 96 -3.35 3.28 -10.97
N GLY A 97 -3.63 3.76 -9.76
CA GLY A 97 -4.99 4.15 -9.40
C GLY A 97 -5.50 5.24 -10.35
N LYS A 98 -6.34 4.83 -11.29
CA LYS A 98 -7.28 5.67 -12.05
C LYS A 98 -6.62 6.68 -13.00
N ARG A 99 -6.29 6.20 -14.21
CA ARG A 99 -6.56 7.03 -15.40
C ARG A 99 -8.03 7.38 -15.30
N ARG A 100 -8.35 8.60 -14.89
CA ARG A 100 -9.70 9.14 -15.07
C ARG A 100 -9.85 9.23 -16.58
N ASP A 101 -10.55 8.25 -17.13
CA ASP A 101 -11.08 8.30 -18.48
C ASP A 101 -12.01 9.53 -18.56
N ASP A 102 -11.45 10.70 -18.84
CA ASP A 102 -12.22 11.88 -19.22
C ASP A 102 -12.69 11.77 -20.69
N ARG A 103 -12.87 10.54 -21.21
CA ARG A 103 -13.32 10.24 -22.56
C ARG A 103 -14.63 9.46 -22.57
N ARG A 104 -15.63 9.86 -21.78
CA ARG A 104 -17.03 9.51 -22.11
C ARG A 104 -18.08 10.38 -21.40
N GLY A 105 -18.59 11.33 -22.15
CA GLY A 105 -19.82 12.09 -21.89
C GLY A 105 -19.83 13.25 -22.90
N GLY A 106 -20.45 13.18 -24.06
CA GLY A 106 -21.69 12.51 -24.39
C GLY A 106 -22.85 13.44 -24.07
N GLY A 107 -23.31 14.18 -25.10
CA GLY A 107 -24.67 14.71 -25.19
C GLY A 107 -24.93 16.09 -24.57
N ASP A 108 -25.72 16.88 -25.31
CA ASP A 108 -26.67 17.87 -24.79
C ASP A 108 -26.13 19.25 -24.38
N ARG A 109 -25.83 20.07 -25.39
CA ARG A 109 -26.28 21.48 -25.36
C ARG A 109 -27.02 21.82 -26.64
N GLY A 110 -28.32 21.52 -26.61
CA GLY A 110 -29.32 22.31 -27.30
C GLY A 110 -29.11 23.79 -26.96
N GLY A 111 -29.15 24.60 -27.99
CA GLY A 111 -28.93 26.03 -27.94
C GLY A 111 -29.50 26.63 -29.19
N ASP A 112 -30.84 26.57 -29.28
CA ASP A 112 -31.67 27.42 -30.11
C ASP A 112 -31.11 28.84 -30.19
N ARG A 113 -30.48 29.16 -31.31
CA ARG A 113 -30.44 30.51 -31.86
C ARG A 113 -30.82 30.42 -33.32
N GLY A 114 -32.13 30.45 -33.56
CA GLY A 114 -32.67 30.88 -34.83
C GLY A 114 -32.19 32.29 -35.15
N GLY A 115 -31.99 32.57 -36.43
CA GLY A 115 -31.75 33.91 -36.93
C GLY A 115 -31.19 33.94 -38.34
N GLY A 116 -32.09 34.04 -39.34
CA GLY A 116 -31.85 34.58 -40.69
C GLY A 116 -30.87 33.80 -41.56
N GLY A 117 -31.30 33.10 -42.61
CA GLY A 117 -31.95 33.71 -43.76
C GLY A 117 -30.89 34.17 -44.76
N GLY A 118 -30.75 33.46 -45.89
CA GLY A 118 -29.96 33.97 -47.02
C GLY A 118 -29.31 32.92 -47.91
N GLY A 119 -30.11 32.34 -48.82
CA GLY A 119 -29.80 32.27 -50.25
C GLY A 119 -28.48 31.64 -50.72
N ARG A 120 -28.61 30.48 -51.33
CA ARG A 120 -27.59 29.79 -52.13
C ARG A 120 -27.43 30.44 -53.53
N GLY A 121 -26.23 30.96 -53.79
CA GLY A 121 -25.52 31.02 -55.10
C GLY A 121 -25.96 32.07 -56.12
N PRO A 122 -25.37 32.10 -57.34
CA PRO A 122 -24.01 31.74 -57.76
C PRO A 122 -23.35 32.82 -58.69
N GLY A 123 -22.04 32.75 -58.93
CA GLY A 123 -21.39 33.22 -60.19
C GLY A 123 -21.19 34.73 -60.41
N GLY A 124 -20.03 35.10 -61.00
CA GLY A 124 -19.71 36.47 -61.49
C GLY A 124 -20.48 36.86 -62.77
N PRO A 125 -20.09 37.87 -63.60
CA PRO A 125 -18.72 38.40 -63.83
C PRO A 125 -18.58 39.95 -63.99
N GLY A 126 -17.33 40.43 -64.07
CA GLY A 126 -16.89 41.49 -65.00
C GLY A 126 -17.06 42.97 -64.62
N ARG A 127 -15.94 43.65 -64.33
CA ARG A 127 -15.36 44.70 -65.19
C ARG A 127 -13.94 45.04 -64.74
#